data_AF-A0A2V7YJM6-F1
#
_entry.id   AF-A0A2V7YJM6-F1
#
_cell.length_a   1.000
_cell.length_b   1.000
_cell.length_c   1.000
_cell.angle_alpha   90.00
_cell.angle_beta   90.00
_cell.angle_gamma   90.00
#
_symmetry.space_group_name_H-M   'P 1'
#
loop_
_entity.id
_entity.type
_entity.pdbx_description
1 polymer ?
#
loop_
_entity_poly.entity_id
_entity_poly.type
_entity_poly.pdbx_seq_one_letter_code
_entity_poly.pdbx_strand_id
1 'polypeptide(L)' 'MDTTAALLEWAKQRSLRWAVRDDDKVTYWEGRVEHYLVGPLLETEPRNWRTEIAILREE' A
#
# COMPACT_ATOMS: atom_id res chain seq x y z
N MET A 1 2.29 -13.61 -0.50
CA MET A 1 1.14 -12.87 0.06
C MET A 1 1.28 -11.44 -0.42
N ASP A 2 0.25 -10.85 -1.00
CA ASP A 2 0.30 -9.47 -1.51
C ASP A 2 0.13 -8.50 -0.33
N THR A 3 1.16 -7.71 -0.03
CA THR A 3 1.18 -6.77 1.12
C THR A 3 0.08 -5.72 1.01
N THR A 4 -0.25 -5.26 -0.21
CA THR A 4 -1.32 -4.29 -0.44
C THR A 4 -2.67 -4.92 -0.12
N ALA A 5 -2.93 -6.14 -0.60
CA ALA A 5 -4.16 -6.86 -0.30
C ALA A 5 -4.33 -7.09 1.22
N ALA A 6 -3.26 -7.44 1.92
CA ALA A 6 -3.28 -7.62 3.38
C ALA A 6 -3.65 -6.32 4.12
N LEU A 7 -3.10 -5.17 3.69
CA LEU A 7 -3.44 -3.87 4.26
C LEU A 7 -4.90 -3.48 3.99
N LEU A 8 -5.40 -3.69 2.77
CA LEU A 8 -6.78 -3.39 2.40
C LEU A 8 -7.79 -4.22 3.20
N GLU A 9 -7.54 -5.52 3.36
CA GLU A 9 -8.39 -6.39 4.18
C GLU A 9 -8.37 -6.01 5.66
N TRP A 10 -7.19 -5.69 6.20
CA TRP A 10 -7.07 -5.20 7.59
C TRP A 10 -7.85 -3.89 7.82
N ALA A 11 -7.84 -2.99 6.84
CA ALA A 11 -8.52 -1.70 6.91
C ALA A 11 -10.04 -1.83 6.76
N LYS A 12 -10.50 -2.75 5.92
CA LYS A 12 -11.92 -3.11 5.77
C LYS A 12 -12.52 -3.57 7.09
N GLN A 13 -11.78 -4.38 7.86
CA GLN A 13 -12.20 -4.82 9.21
C GLN A 13 -12.28 -3.68 10.24
N ARG A 14 -11.69 -2.52 9.94
CA ARG A 14 -11.63 -1.34 10.82
C ARG A 14 -12.46 -0.17 10.32
N SER A 15 -13.24 -0.37 9.26
CA SER A 15 -14.07 0.67 8.65
C SER A 15 -13.29 1.94 8.27
N LEU A 16 -12.01 1.79 7.90
CA LEU A 16 -11.22 2.90 7.38
C LEU A 16 -11.65 3.23 5.96
N ARG A 17 -11.67 4.52 5.62
CA ARG A 17 -11.95 5.02 4.28
C ARG A 17 -10.67 5.53 3.63
N TRP A 18 -10.51 5.23 2.35
CA TRP A 18 -9.35 5.60 1.57
C TRP A 18 -9.62 6.89 0.80
N ALA A 19 -8.61 7.74 0.65
CA ALA A 19 -8.72 8.89 -0.24
C ALA A 19 -8.70 8.39 -1.69
N VAL A 20 -9.89 8.07 -2.19
CA VAL A 20 -10.13 7.58 -3.55
C VAL A 20 -11.26 8.38 -4.20
N ARG A 21 -11.20 8.47 -5.52
CA ARG A 21 -12.29 8.99 -6.34
C ARG A 21 -12.63 7.97 -7.41
N ASP A 22 -13.89 7.55 -7.45
CA ASP A 22 -14.40 6.70 -8.52
C ASP A 22 -14.85 7.56 -9.70
N ASP A 23 -14.46 7.17 -10.93
CA ASP A 23 -14.94 7.76 -12.18
C ASP A 23 -15.11 6.67 -13.25
N ASP A 24 -16.35 6.52 -13.72
CA ASP A 24 -16.86 5.43 -14.56
C ASP A 24 -16.42 4.02 -14.10
N LYS A 25 -15.35 3.48 -14.70
CA LYS A 25 -14.84 2.12 -14.47
C LYS A 25 -13.49 2.09 -13.75
N VAL A 26 -13.01 3.23 -13.28
CA VAL A 26 -11.68 3.37 -12.67
C VAL A 26 -11.81 4.00 -11.28
N THR A 27 -11.12 3.40 -10.32
CA THR A 27 -10.90 4.01 -9.00
C THR A 27 -9.54 4.70 -9.01
N TYR A 28 -9.55 6.02 -8.85
CA TYR A 28 -8.35 6.82 -8.67
C TYR A 28 -7.97 6.82 -7.20
N TRP A 29 -6.72 6.45 -6.91
CA TRP A 29 -6.17 6.50 -5.56
C TRP A 29 -5.31 7.75 -5.42
N GLU A 30 -5.61 8.59 -4.44
CA GLU A 30 -4.92 9.88 -4.25
C GLU A 30 -3.48 9.69 -3.74
N GLY A 31 -3.15 8.52 -3.16
CA GLY A 31 -1.76 8.22 -2.80
C GLY A 31 -1.49 6.80 -2.31
N ARG A 32 -0.39 6.23 -2.81
CA ARG A 32 0.29 5.04 -2.25
C ARG A 32 1.79 5.33 -2.18
N VAL A 33 2.37 5.14 -1.02
CA VAL A 33 3.81 5.23 -0.79
C VAL A 33 4.35 3.86 -0.45
N GLU A 34 5.49 3.51 -1.04
CA GLU A 34 6.26 2.33 -0.69
C GLU A 34 7.67 2.74 -0.33
N HIS A 35 8.10 2.39 0.88
CA HIS A 35 9.40 2.76 1.43
C HIS A 35 10.23 1.51 1.65
N TYR A 36 11.39 1.44 1.01
CA TYR A 36 12.35 0.35 1.19
C TYR A 36 13.18 0.60 2.46
N LEU A 37 12.92 -0.19 3.50
CA LEU A 37 13.76 -0.25 4.69
C LEU A 37 15.08 -0.99 4.39
N VAL A 38 14.96 -2.07 3.59
CA VAL A 38 16.08 -2.82 3.04
C VAL A 38 15.74 -3.09 1.59
N GLY A 39 16.56 -2.58 0.68
CA GLY A 39 16.33 -2.68 -0.76
C GLY A 39 17.60 -2.98 -1.53
N PRO A 40 17.56 -2.91 -2.87
CA PRO A 40 18.64 -3.36 -3.75
C PRO A 40 19.99 -2.68 -3.53
N LEU A 41 20.00 -1.46 -2.96
CA LEU A 41 21.22 -0.74 -2.62
C LEU A 41 21.97 -1.35 -1.42
N LEU A 42 21.27 -2.07 -0.54
CA LEU A 42 21.82 -2.65 0.69
C LEU A 42 21.83 -4.18 0.66
N GLU A 43 20.97 -4.80 -0.14
CA GLU A 43 20.78 -6.24 -0.22
C GLU A 43 20.39 -6.65 -1.64
N THR A 44 21.19 -7.49 -2.27
CA THR A 44 20.98 -7.93 -3.65
C THR A 44 19.92 -9.01 -3.79
N GLU A 45 19.66 -9.79 -2.73
CA GLU A 45 18.69 -10.88 -2.72
C GLU A 45 17.27 -10.38 -2.42
N PRO A 46 16.32 -10.40 -3.38
CA PRO A 46 15.00 -9.80 -3.20
C PRO A 46 14.17 -10.36 -2.05
N ARG A 47 14.39 -11.64 -1.70
CA ARG A 47 13.71 -12.29 -0.56
C ARG A 47 14.05 -11.68 0.81
N ASN A 48 15.15 -10.96 0.89
CA ASN A 48 15.61 -10.28 2.11
C ASN A 48 15.16 -8.81 2.16
N TRP A 49 14.51 -8.32 1.09
CA TRP A 49 14.01 -6.96 1.06
C TRP A 49 12.88 -6.77 2.06
N ARG A 50 12.82 -5.56 2.59
CA ARG A 50 11.80 -5.15 3.56
C ARG A 50 11.24 -3.81 3.12
N THR A 51 9.95 -3.78 2.89
CA THR A 51 9.23 -2.56 2.53
C THR A 51 8.13 -2.26 3.53
N GLU A 52 7.85 -0.98 3.69
CA GLU A 52 6.64 -0.47 4.33
C GLU A 52 5.77 0.15 3.25
N ILE A 53 4.46 -0.12 3.33
CA ILE A 53 3.48 0.49 2.43
C ILE A 53 2.53 1.38 3.25
N ALA A 54 2.18 2.52 2.68
CA ALA A 54 1.18 3.43 3.21
C ALA A 54 0.21 3.82 2.08
N ILE A 55 -1.07 3.88 2.40
CA ILE A 55 -2.12 4.32 1.48
C ILE A 55 -2.85 5.50 2.12
N LEU A 56 -3.09 6.55 1.35
CA LEU A 56 -3.75 7.74 1.87
C LEU A 56 -5.19 7.43 2.25
N ARG A 57 -5.57 7.83 3.47
CA ARG A 57 -6.94 7.74 3.99
C ARG A 57 -7.67 9.06 3.85
N GLU A 58 -9.00 9.00 3.87
CA GLU A 58 -9.82 10.19 4.09
C GLU A 58 -9.58 10.73 5.52
N GLU A 59 -9.79 12.03 5.70
CA GLU A 59 -9.79 12.68 7.02
C GLU A 59 -10.89 12.10 7.93
#